data_AF-A0A223D0J7-F1
#
_entry.id   AF-A0A223D0J7-F1
#
_cell.length_a   1.000
_cell.length_b   1.000
_cell.length_c   1.000
_cell.angle_alpha   90.00
_cell.angle_beta   90.00
_cell.angle_gamma   90.00
#
_symmetry.space_group_name_H-M   'P 1'
#
loop_
_entity.id
_entity.type
_entity.pdbx_description
1 polymer ?
#
loop_
_entity_poly.entity_id
_entity_poly.type
_entity_poly.pdbx_seq_one_letter_code
_entity_poly.pdbx_strand_id
1 'polypeptide(L)'
;MKKSALLGLCLLFLCLLTTPAFAHATLLQSTPADGDLLHHSGEIRLLFSEPLEPELIELHLYNWDAERLNLPPPQLTKGNASEAYTELPADLEAGSYRILWSVISEDGHKINGQVSFSLHQVSEQIAPINTDAAIDQELNTTLHMILRDVAECVLLMAGGLYLLSWYAKRIGLPQASELLGRWKKFGWALLLLLTLGEGITNLTLLQSDALSAVFTEGRFEILIETPFLVMILIQLLLLLLFAVPGMASSWPTLLFGLLTINLALSGHAFSSEPMWLALVLRMLHLLSIALWLGGLLYLLLIWRRPLDRSRFRSFFLRVFLAASAMVALSGVVLVSIQTDWSLVLAANAWWSGLLFSKIGLMAVMLVFAVIQSLRWRKDANALSQSLLRVEWLIGLLVILAGIWMSMIAYP
;
A
#
# COMPACT_ATOMS: atom_id res chain seq x y z
N MET A 1 10.21 -24.03 23.13
CA MET A 1 10.73 -22.65 23.23
C MET A 1 11.93 -22.39 22.32
N LYS A 2 13.02 -23.18 22.35
CA LYS A 2 14.20 -22.95 21.49
C LYS A 2 13.91 -23.06 19.97
N LYS A 3 13.18 -24.10 19.53
CA LYS A 3 12.82 -24.29 18.11
C LYS A 3 11.90 -23.21 17.54
N SER A 4 10.91 -22.76 18.32
CA SER A 4 9.98 -21.70 17.92
C SER A 4 10.62 -20.31 17.87
N ALA A 5 11.61 -20.04 18.72
CA ALA A 5 12.36 -18.79 18.69
C ALA A 5 13.30 -18.71 17.48
N LEU A 6 13.99 -19.81 17.15
CA LEU A 6 14.84 -19.90 15.96
C LEU A 6 14.01 -19.72 14.68
N LEU A 7 12.86 -20.40 14.58
CA LEU A 7 11.96 -20.24 13.44
C LEU A 7 11.44 -18.79 13.32
N GLY A 8 11.08 -18.16 14.44
CA GLY A 8 10.67 -16.75 14.45
C GLY A 8 11.76 -15.80 13.95
N LEU A 9 13.02 -16.05 14.32
CA LEU A 9 14.17 -15.27 13.84
C LEU A 9 14.41 -15.47 12.34
N CYS A 10 14.29 -16.71 11.85
CA CYS A 10 14.37 -17.01 10.41
C CYS A 10 13.26 -16.31 9.61
N LEU A 11 12.02 -16.28 10.12
CA LEU A 11 10.91 -15.59 9.46
C LEU A 11 11.09 -14.07 9.48
N LEU A 12 11.63 -13.51 10.56
CA LEU A 12 11.98 -12.09 10.60
C LEU A 12 13.05 -11.75 9.57
N PHE A 13 14.09 -12.59 9.45
CA PHE A 13 15.12 -12.41 8.43
C PHE A 13 14.55 -12.50 7.02
N LEU A 14 13.62 -13.42 6.76
CA LEU A 14 12.92 -13.52 5.47
C LEU A 14 12.15 -12.24 5.10
N CYS A 15 11.51 -11.58 6.08
CA CYS A 15 10.86 -10.29 5.84
C CYS A 15 11.88 -9.22 5.41
N LEU A 16 13.07 -9.23 6.01
CA LEU A 16 14.14 -8.26 5.75
C LEU A 16 14.92 -8.52 4.45
N LEU A 17 14.63 -9.61 3.72
CA LEU A 17 15.24 -9.91 2.42
C LEU A 17 14.53 -9.20 1.25
N THR A 18 13.59 -8.30 1.54
CA THR A 18 12.95 -7.45 0.54
C THR A 18 13.98 -6.47 -0.04
N THR A 19 14.10 -6.45 -1.37
CA THR A 19 14.91 -5.45 -2.07
C THR A 19 14.23 -4.09 -1.99
N PRO A 20 15.01 -2.99 -1.98
CA PRO A 20 14.42 -1.67 -2.00
C PRO A 20 13.53 -1.50 -3.22
N ALA A 21 12.29 -1.05 -2.99
CA ALA A 21 11.32 -0.68 -4.01
C ALA A 21 11.24 0.85 -4.10
N PHE A 22 11.60 1.42 -5.24
CA PHE A 22 11.14 2.74 -5.60
C PHE A 22 9.60 2.71 -5.72
N ALA A 23 8.99 3.86 -5.50
CA ALA A 23 7.56 3.90 -5.44
C ALA A 23 7.07 5.07 -6.26
N HIS A 24 6.22 4.68 -7.21
CA HIS A 24 5.58 5.44 -8.26
C HIS A 24 6.54 6.08 -9.25
N ALA A 25 6.66 5.43 -10.42
CA ALA A 25 7.20 6.01 -11.63
C ALA A 25 6.33 7.19 -12.08
N THR A 26 6.75 8.40 -11.73
CA THR A 26 6.20 9.62 -12.28
C THR A 26 6.98 10.02 -13.52
N LEU A 27 6.28 10.38 -14.59
CA LEU A 27 6.93 10.92 -15.78
C LEU A 27 7.45 12.33 -15.43
N LEU A 28 8.78 12.46 -15.37
CA LEU A 28 9.47 13.72 -15.11
C LEU A 28 9.64 14.55 -16.37
N GLN A 29 9.95 13.89 -17.48
CA GLN A 29 10.20 14.56 -18.76
C GLN A 29 9.85 13.63 -19.91
N SER A 30 9.34 14.21 -21.00
CA SER A 30 9.16 13.51 -22.28
C SER A 30 9.85 14.26 -23.41
N THR A 31 10.32 13.50 -24.40
CA THR A 31 10.70 14.00 -25.72
C THR A 31 9.99 13.10 -26.72
N PRO A 32 9.07 13.61 -27.55
CA PRO A 32 8.58 14.99 -27.61
C PRO A 32 7.93 15.45 -26.29
N ALA A 33 7.97 16.74 -26.00
CA ALA A 33 7.19 17.32 -24.91
C ALA A 33 5.70 17.39 -25.29
N ASP A 34 4.83 17.41 -24.29
CA ASP A 34 3.39 17.52 -24.55
C ASP A 34 3.04 18.83 -25.27
N GLY A 35 2.41 18.71 -26.43
CA GLY A 35 2.08 19.80 -27.34
C GLY A 35 3.17 20.19 -28.35
N ASP A 36 4.30 19.48 -28.40
CA ASP A 36 5.39 19.80 -29.33
C ASP A 36 4.96 19.70 -30.80
N LEU A 37 5.48 20.62 -31.63
CA LEU A 37 5.39 20.56 -33.09
C LEU A 37 6.78 20.26 -33.68
N LEU A 38 6.95 19.04 -34.20
CA LEU A 38 8.21 18.55 -34.75
C LEU A 38 8.29 18.82 -36.26
N HIS A 39 9.52 19.02 -36.75
CA HIS A 39 9.82 19.17 -38.18
C HIS A 39 10.42 17.91 -38.81
N HIS A 40 10.73 16.89 -38.01
CA HIS A 40 11.28 15.62 -38.47
C HIS A 40 10.89 14.53 -37.47
N SER A 41 10.78 13.30 -37.96
CA SER A 41 10.64 12.14 -37.09
C SER A 41 11.94 11.93 -36.32
N GLY A 42 11.82 11.58 -35.04
CA GLY A 42 12.94 11.43 -34.13
C GLY A 42 12.77 10.21 -33.26
N GLU A 43 12.81 10.40 -31.94
CA GLU A 43 12.68 9.34 -30.95
C GLU A 43 11.68 9.74 -29.87
N ILE A 44 11.10 8.74 -29.23
CA ILE A 44 10.37 8.89 -27.98
C ILE A 44 11.37 8.61 -26.85
N ARG A 45 11.54 9.56 -25.94
CA ARG A 45 12.20 9.36 -24.64
C ARG A 45 11.26 9.76 -23.53
N LEU A 46 11.11 8.89 -22.54
CA LEU A 46 10.34 9.13 -21.34
C LEU A 46 11.24 8.92 -20.13
N LEU A 47 11.50 10.00 -19.39
CA LEU A 47 12.28 9.98 -18.15
C LEU A 47 11.33 9.90 -16.96
N PHE A 48 11.55 8.92 -16.10
CA PHE A 48 10.77 8.69 -14.91
C PHE A 48 11.56 8.99 -13.64
N SER A 49 10.83 9.13 -12.53
CA SER A 49 11.42 9.35 -11.19
C SER A 49 12.11 8.13 -10.59
N GLU A 50 12.01 6.96 -11.22
CA GLU A 50 12.59 5.71 -10.75
C GLU A 50 13.06 4.82 -11.89
N PRO A 51 13.96 3.85 -11.62
CA PRO A 51 14.30 2.79 -12.57
C PRO A 51 13.06 2.00 -13.00
N LEU A 52 13.05 1.53 -14.24
CA LEU A 52 11.98 0.71 -14.81
C LEU A 52 12.51 -0.66 -15.20
N GLU A 53 11.60 -1.64 -15.27
CA GLU A 53 11.89 -2.95 -15.87
C GLU A 53 11.45 -2.96 -17.34
N PRO A 54 12.34 -3.31 -18.31
CA PRO A 54 12.04 -3.20 -19.74
C PRO A 54 10.77 -3.93 -20.16
N GLU A 55 10.55 -5.14 -19.62
CA GLU A 55 9.38 -5.97 -19.91
C GLU A 55 8.07 -5.47 -19.28
N LEU A 56 8.13 -4.42 -18.46
CA LEU A 56 6.97 -3.83 -17.81
C LEU A 56 6.63 -2.43 -18.38
N ILE A 57 7.24 -2.03 -19.49
CA ILE A 57 6.98 -0.77 -20.21
C ILE A 57 6.08 -1.06 -21.42
N GLU A 58 4.92 -0.39 -21.48
CA GLU A 58 4.05 -0.36 -22.65
C GLU A 58 4.12 1.01 -23.29
N LEU A 59 4.35 1.05 -24.60
CA LEU A 59 4.35 2.27 -25.40
C LEU A 59 3.54 2.05 -26.67
N HIS A 60 2.53 2.88 -26.90
CA HIS A 60 1.64 2.82 -28.04
C HIS A 60 1.55 4.19 -28.70
N LEU A 61 1.75 4.24 -30.02
CA LEU A 61 1.57 5.44 -30.82
C LEU A 61 0.23 5.38 -31.53
N TYR A 62 -0.54 6.45 -31.47
CA TYR A 62 -1.78 6.62 -32.20
C TYR A 62 -1.72 7.88 -33.06
N ASN A 63 -2.26 7.81 -34.28
CA ASN A 63 -2.46 9.00 -35.11
C ASN A 63 -3.76 9.75 -34.74
N TRP A 64 -4.03 10.84 -35.45
CA TRP A 64 -5.21 11.68 -35.24
C TRP A 64 -6.53 10.97 -35.57
N ASP A 65 -6.51 9.89 -36.36
CA ASP A 65 -7.65 9.04 -36.68
C ASP A 65 -7.85 7.89 -35.67
N ALA A 66 -7.09 7.88 -34.56
CA ALA A 66 -7.07 6.84 -33.54
C ALA A 66 -6.63 5.45 -34.05
N GLU A 67 -5.89 5.41 -35.16
CA GLU A 67 -5.22 4.21 -35.63
C GLU A 67 -3.93 4.00 -34.86
N ARG A 68 -3.72 2.76 -34.38
CA ARG A 68 -2.50 2.36 -33.67
C ARG A 68 -1.39 2.11 -34.68
N LEU A 69 -0.28 2.83 -34.51
CA LEU A 69 0.94 2.64 -35.27
C LEU A 69 1.91 1.73 -34.51
N ASN A 70 2.65 0.93 -35.27
CA ASN A 70 3.64 0.03 -34.68
C ASN A 70 4.89 0.83 -34.28
N LEU A 71 5.34 0.59 -33.05
CA LEU A 71 6.62 1.06 -32.54
C LEU A 71 7.55 -0.14 -32.34
N PRO A 72 8.87 0.04 -32.50
CA PRO A 72 9.84 -0.88 -31.92
C PRO A 72 9.60 -1.04 -30.41
N PRO A 73 9.85 -2.22 -29.82
CA PRO A 73 9.77 -2.40 -28.37
C PRO A 73 10.64 -1.38 -27.64
N PRO A 74 10.14 -0.73 -26.58
CA PRO A 74 10.93 0.23 -25.83
C PRO A 74 12.10 -0.43 -25.13
N GLN A 75 13.19 0.31 -25.03
CA GLN A 75 14.41 -0.11 -24.34
C GLN A 75 14.77 0.90 -23.27
N LEU A 76 15.54 0.47 -22.27
CA LEU A 76 16.13 1.40 -21.31
C LEU A 76 17.39 2.04 -21.89
N THR A 77 17.56 3.33 -21.65
CA THR A 77 18.79 4.03 -22.03
C THR A 77 19.98 3.41 -21.30
N LYS A 78 21.04 3.10 -22.06
CA LYS A 78 22.24 2.47 -21.50
C LYS A 78 22.87 3.35 -20.42
N GLY A 79 22.94 2.83 -19.19
CA GLY A 79 23.47 3.55 -18.03
C GLY A 79 22.46 4.45 -17.31
N ASN A 80 21.19 4.47 -17.76
CA ASN A 80 20.08 5.16 -17.12
C ASN A 80 18.80 4.31 -17.20
N ALA A 81 18.56 3.48 -16.18
CA ALA A 81 17.38 2.61 -16.12
C ALA A 81 16.06 3.37 -15.88
N SER A 82 16.10 4.67 -15.61
CA SER A 82 14.91 5.52 -15.41
C SER A 82 14.43 6.19 -16.71
N GLU A 83 15.14 5.99 -17.82
CA GLU A 83 14.77 6.55 -19.12
C GLU A 83 14.44 5.42 -20.10
N ALA A 84 13.19 5.39 -20.54
CA ALA A 84 12.73 4.52 -21.62
C ALA A 84 12.88 5.26 -22.96
N TYR A 85 13.35 4.56 -23.99
CA TYR A 85 13.46 5.10 -25.34
C TYR A 85 12.95 4.12 -26.40
N THR A 86 12.36 4.66 -27.47
CA THR A 86 12.05 3.94 -28.71
C THR A 86 12.09 4.89 -29.90
N GLU A 87 12.43 4.39 -31.08
CA GLU A 87 12.50 5.20 -32.30
C GLU A 87 11.10 5.43 -32.88
N LEU A 88 10.83 6.65 -33.34
CA LEU A 88 9.63 6.91 -34.15
C LEU A 88 9.86 6.39 -35.58
N PRO A 89 8.83 5.84 -36.24
CA PRO A 89 8.93 5.48 -37.65
C PRO A 89 9.38 6.68 -38.50
N ALA A 90 10.28 6.44 -39.45
CA ALA A 90 10.86 7.53 -40.26
C ALA A 90 9.84 8.15 -41.24
N ASP A 91 8.78 7.40 -41.56
CA ASP A 91 7.78 7.66 -42.59
C ASP A 91 6.42 8.08 -42.00
N LEU A 92 6.42 8.68 -40.80
CA LEU A 92 5.21 9.25 -40.22
C LEU A 92 4.64 10.37 -41.09
N GLU A 93 3.34 10.29 -41.35
CA GLU A 93 2.58 11.32 -42.05
C GLU A 93 2.53 12.64 -41.25
N ALA A 94 2.17 13.74 -41.93
CA ALA A 94 2.02 15.03 -41.28
C ALA A 94 0.71 15.11 -40.49
N GLY A 95 0.77 15.27 -39.17
CA GLY A 95 -0.40 15.47 -38.32
C GLY A 95 -0.14 15.25 -36.83
N SER A 96 -1.21 15.19 -36.05
CA SER A 96 -1.16 15.03 -34.59
C SER A 96 -1.12 13.56 -34.13
N TYR A 97 -0.26 13.28 -33.17
CA TYR A 97 -0.01 11.97 -32.61
C TYR A 97 -0.20 11.97 -31.09
N ARG A 98 -0.54 10.80 -30.55
CA ARG A 98 -0.62 10.54 -29.11
C ARG A 98 0.22 9.32 -28.75
N ILE A 99 1.11 9.51 -27.81
CA ILE A 99 1.90 8.46 -27.16
C ILE A 99 1.12 8.09 -25.90
N LEU A 100 0.53 6.91 -25.90
CA LEU A 100 -0.01 6.31 -24.69
C LEU A 100 1.08 5.42 -24.11
N TRP A 101 1.43 5.65 -22.85
CA TRP A 101 2.42 4.87 -22.14
C TRP A 101 1.82 4.26 -20.88
N SER A 102 2.35 3.10 -20.51
CA SER A 102 2.14 2.52 -19.20
C SER A 102 3.42 1.91 -18.67
N VAL A 103 3.67 2.07 -17.39
CA VAL A 103 4.82 1.51 -16.68
C VAL A 103 4.33 0.88 -15.38
N ILE A 104 4.91 -0.25 -14.99
CA ILE A 104 4.70 -0.80 -13.65
C ILE A 104 5.84 -0.32 -12.77
N SER A 105 5.50 0.43 -11.72
CA SER A 105 6.44 0.84 -10.68
C SER A 105 6.98 -0.37 -9.93
N GLU A 106 8.16 -0.27 -9.32
CA GLU A 106 8.71 -1.33 -8.44
C GLU A 106 7.77 -1.66 -7.26
N ASP A 107 6.87 -0.74 -6.87
CA ASP A 107 5.84 -1.00 -5.87
C ASP A 107 4.62 -1.80 -6.39
N GLY A 108 4.66 -2.21 -7.66
CA GLY A 108 3.69 -3.08 -8.30
C GLY A 108 2.47 -2.36 -8.89
N HIS A 109 2.44 -1.02 -8.90
CA HIS A 109 1.33 -0.26 -9.49
C HIS A 109 1.61 0.05 -10.97
N LYS A 110 0.64 -0.27 -11.81
CA LYS A 110 0.62 0.16 -13.22
C LYS A 110 0.18 1.62 -13.29
N ILE A 111 1.05 2.50 -13.78
CA ILE A 111 0.80 3.92 -14.00
C ILE A 111 0.66 4.15 -15.50
N ASN A 112 -0.34 4.92 -15.89
CA ASN A 112 -0.61 5.25 -17.29
C ASN A 112 -0.46 6.75 -17.48
N GLY A 113 -0.08 7.14 -18.68
CA GLY A 113 -0.21 8.53 -19.10
C GLY A 113 -0.21 8.67 -20.60
N GLN A 114 -0.33 9.93 -21.02
CA GLN A 114 -0.31 10.27 -22.43
C GLN A 114 0.55 11.50 -22.66
N VAL A 115 1.19 11.54 -23.83
CA VAL A 115 1.89 12.72 -24.36
C VAL A 115 1.40 12.93 -25.77
N SER A 116 0.95 14.15 -26.09
CA SER A 116 0.49 14.51 -27.42
C SER A 116 1.57 15.33 -28.13
N PHE A 117 1.77 15.12 -29.42
CA PHE A 117 2.67 15.94 -30.24
C PHE A 117 2.15 16.01 -31.68
N SER A 118 2.72 16.88 -32.50
CA SER A 118 2.37 17.04 -33.91
C SER A 118 3.62 16.99 -34.78
N LEU A 119 3.51 16.42 -35.97
CA LEU A 119 4.59 16.36 -36.96
C LEU A 119 4.19 17.19 -38.19
N HIS A 120 4.97 18.22 -38.50
CA HIS A 120 4.75 19.23 -39.55
C HIS A 120 3.47 20.09 -39.43
N GLN A 121 2.36 19.53 -38.95
CA GLN A 121 1.08 20.22 -38.81
C GLN A 121 0.25 19.66 -37.64
N VAL A 122 -0.60 20.51 -37.07
CA VAL A 122 -1.61 20.11 -36.09
C VAL A 122 -2.88 19.70 -36.83
N SER A 123 -3.38 18.50 -36.59
CA SER A 123 -4.63 18.01 -37.20
C SER A 123 -5.85 18.79 -36.67
N GLU A 124 -6.76 19.19 -37.56
CA GLU A 124 -7.97 19.94 -37.20
C GLU A 124 -9.02 19.08 -36.46
N GLN A 125 -9.03 17.78 -36.75
CA GLN A 125 -9.91 16.81 -36.10
C GLN A 125 -9.06 15.68 -35.48
N ILE A 126 -9.37 15.36 -34.22
CA ILE A 126 -8.73 14.27 -33.48
C ILE A 126 -9.82 13.30 -33.05
N ALA A 127 -9.81 12.09 -33.59
CA ALA A 127 -10.72 11.02 -33.20
C ALA A 127 -10.42 10.56 -31.76
N PRO A 128 -11.45 10.26 -30.95
CA PRO A 128 -11.23 9.64 -29.64
C PRO A 128 -10.60 8.25 -29.82
N ILE A 129 -9.61 7.91 -29.00
CA ILE A 129 -9.10 6.53 -28.95
C ILE A 129 -10.11 5.72 -28.16
N ASN A 130 -10.69 4.69 -28.79
CA ASN A 130 -11.54 3.73 -28.09
C ASN A 130 -10.66 2.86 -27.18
N THR A 131 -10.65 3.20 -25.90
CA THR A 131 -9.89 2.50 -24.87
C THR A 131 -10.76 1.47 -24.15
N ASP A 132 -11.44 0.57 -24.86
CA ASP A 132 -12.21 -0.51 -24.20
C ASP A 132 -11.30 -1.35 -23.28
N ALA A 133 -10.01 -1.48 -23.64
CA ALA A 133 -8.97 -2.06 -22.79
C ALA A 133 -8.68 -1.23 -21.50
N ALA A 134 -8.88 0.09 -21.51
CA ALA A 134 -8.69 0.92 -20.32
C ALA A 134 -9.84 0.78 -19.32
N ILE A 135 -11.07 0.47 -19.75
CA ILE A 135 -12.20 0.24 -18.83
C ILE A 135 -11.98 -1.04 -18.02
N ASP A 136 -11.57 -2.13 -18.67
CA ASP A 136 -11.21 -3.39 -17.99
C ASP A 136 -10.00 -3.21 -17.07
N GLN A 137 -9.03 -2.39 -17.48
CA GLN A 137 -7.85 -2.06 -16.68
C GLN A 137 -8.19 -1.18 -15.47
N GLU A 138 -9.09 -0.21 -15.61
CA GLU A 138 -9.57 0.64 -14.51
C GLU A 138 -10.37 -0.17 -13.49
N LEU A 139 -11.21 -1.12 -13.94
CA LEU A 139 -11.91 -2.06 -13.08
C LEU A 139 -10.95 -2.97 -12.31
N ASN A 140 -9.94 -3.55 -12.97
CA ASN A 140 -8.94 -4.40 -12.32
C ASN A 140 -8.10 -3.60 -11.30
N THR A 141 -7.72 -2.38 -11.64
CA THR A 141 -7.01 -1.47 -10.73
C THR A 141 -7.86 -1.12 -9.51
N THR A 142 -9.13 -0.77 -9.73
CA THR A 142 -10.08 -0.45 -8.65
C THR A 142 -10.34 -1.65 -7.74
N LEU A 143 -10.53 -2.85 -8.32
CA LEU A 143 -10.69 -4.08 -7.57
C LEU A 143 -9.45 -4.43 -6.76
N HIS A 144 -8.26 -4.26 -7.34
CA HIS A 144 -6.99 -4.43 -6.64
C HIS A 144 -6.90 -3.49 -5.43
N MET A 145 -7.19 -2.20 -5.61
CA MET A 145 -7.20 -1.21 -4.54
C MET A 145 -8.16 -1.59 -3.41
N ILE A 146 -9.40 -1.97 -3.74
CA ILE A 146 -10.41 -2.36 -2.73
C ILE A 146 -9.98 -3.62 -1.99
N LEU A 147 -9.49 -4.65 -2.68
CA LEU A 147 -9.05 -5.89 -2.05
C LEU A 147 -7.89 -5.64 -1.09
N ARG A 148 -6.89 -4.86 -1.53
CA ARG A 148 -5.75 -4.43 -0.72
C ARG A 148 -6.22 -3.66 0.52
N ASP A 149 -7.08 -2.65 0.35
CA ASP A 149 -7.63 -1.85 1.44
C ASP A 149 -8.29 -2.71 2.52
N VAL A 150 -9.13 -3.65 2.09
CA VAL A 150 -9.85 -4.55 3.00
C VAL A 150 -8.88 -5.55 3.64
N ALA A 151 -7.94 -6.11 2.89
CA ALA A 151 -6.93 -7.04 3.40
C ALA A 151 -6.07 -6.39 4.50
N GLU A 152 -5.51 -5.20 4.22
CA GLU A 152 -4.67 -4.44 5.15
C GLU A 152 -5.46 -4.03 6.40
N CYS A 153 -6.70 -3.55 6.26
CA CYS A 153 -7.55 -3.21 7.40
C CYS A 153 -7.81 -4.41 8.31
N VAL A 154 -8.15 -5.57 7.73
CA VAL A 154 -8.40 -6.81 8.48
C VAL A 154 -7.11 -7.29 9.16
N LEU A 155 -5.98 -7.20 8.46
CA LEU A 155 -4.66 -7.59 8.96
C LEU A 155 -4.23 -6.70 10.13
N LEU A 156 -4.31 -5.37 10.02
CA LEU A 156 -3.96 -4.43 11.09
C LEU A 156 -4.86 -4.60 12.32
N MET A 157 -6.17 -4.82 12.10
CA MET A 157 -7.13 -5.10 13.16
C MET A 157 -6.77 -6.39 13.92
N ALA A 158 -6.50 -7.47 13.21
CA ALA A 158 -6.10 -8.74 13.81
C ALA A 158 -4.71 -8.64 14.48
N GLY A 159 -3.77 -7.96 13.82
CA GLY A 159 -2.43 -7.59 14.30
C GLY A 159 -2.48 -6.98 15.70
N GLY A 160 -3.20 -5.88 15.81
CA GLY A 160 -3.40 -5.18 17.08
C GLY A 160 -4.09 -6.02 18.14
N LEU A 161 -5.11 -6.79 17.76
CA LEU A 161 -5.85 -7.63 18.68
C LEU A 161 -4.93 -8.70 19.30
N TYR A 162 -4.11 -9.37 18.48
CA TYR A 162 -3.17 -10.39 18.95
C TYR A 162 -2.00 -9.81 19.75
N LEU A 163 -1.47 -8.64 19.37
CA LEU A 163 -0.43 -7.93 20.11
C LEU A 163 -0.94 -7.43 21.48
N LEU A 164 -2.06 -6.72 21.49
CA LEU A 164 -2.65 -6.19 22.72
C LEU A 164 -3.06 -7.31 23.65
N SER A 165 -3.74 -8.35 23.16
CA SER A 165 -4.23 -9.44 24.01
C SER A 165 -3.11 -10.30 24.58
N TRP A 166 -1.97 -10.42 23.90
CA TRP A 166 -0.77 -11.04 24.45
C TRP A 166 -0.19 -10.23 25.62
N TYR A 167 -0.16 -8.91 25.50
CA TYR A 167 0.26 -8.05 26.60
C TYR A 167 -0.78 -8.07 27.75
N ALA A 168 -2.06 -8.09 27.40
CA ALA A 168 -3.19 -8.18 28.34
C ALA A 168 -3.18 -9.51 29.13
N LYS A 169 -2.79 -10.62 28.51
CA LYS A 169 -2.64 -11.92 29.19
C LYS A 169 -1.71 -11.85 30.40
N ARG A 170 -0.63 -11.06 30.32
CA ARG A 170 0.34 -10.88 31.42
C ARG A 170 -0.28 -10.22 32.66
N ILE A 171 -1.42 -9.55 32.50
CA ILE A 171 -2.17 -8.92 33.60
C ILE A 171 -3.49 -9.65 33.92
N GLY A 172 -3.66 -10.89 33.44
CA GLY A 172 -4.81 -11.74 33.75
C GLY A 172 -6.05 -11.49 32.89
N LEU A 173 -5.91 -10.81 31.74
CA LEU A 173 -7.00 -10.56 30.79
C LEU A 173 -7.05 -11.62 29.67
N PRO A 174 -8.21 -11.81 29.02
CA PRO A 174 -8.38 -12.87 28.02
C PRO A 174 -7.56 -12.61 26.74
N GLN A 175 -7.09 -13.70 26.12
CA GLN A 175 -6.39 -13.66 24.83
C GLN A 175 -7.36 -13.51 23.65
N ALA A 176 -6.88 -12.99 22.52
CA ALA A 176 -7.64 -12.88 21.28
C ALA A 176 -8.27 -14.22 20.85
N SER A 177 -7.53 -15.32 20.99
CA SER A 177 -7.99 -16.66 20.63
C SER A 177 -9.20 -17.13 21.46
N GLU A 178 -9.31 -16.69 22.71
CA GLU A 178 -10.44 -16.96 23.61
C GLU A 178 -11.63 -16.06 23.30
N LEU A 179 -11.37 -14.80 22.94
CA LEU A 179 -12.39 -13.80 22.62
C LEU A 179 -13.08 -14.09 21.28
N LEU A 180 -12.31 -14.45 20.25
CA LEU A 180 -12.82 -14.74 18.92
C LEU A 180 -13.49 -16.12 18.85
N GLY A 181 -13.05 -17.09 19.65
CA GLY A 181 -13.62 -18.44 19.65
C GLY A 181 -13.60 -19.07 18.25
N ARG A 182 -14.78 -19.37 17.69
CA ARG A 182 -14.93 -19.93 16.33
C ARG A 182 -14.63 -18.91 15.22
N TRP A 183 -14.86 -17.62 15.49
CA TRP A 183 -14.69 -16.54 14.51
C TRP A 183 -13.23 -16.34 14.09
N LYS A 184 -12.26 -16.82 14.88
CA LYS A 184 -10.84 -16.78 14.47
C LYS A 184 -10.58 -17.58 13.19
N LYS A 185 -11.29 -18.69 12.97
CA LYS A 185 -11.15 -19.50 11.76
C LYS A 185 -11.74 -18.77 10.56
N PHE A 186 -12.89 -18.13 10.75
CA PHE A 186 -13.52 -17.31 9.72
C PHE A 186 -12.65 -16.10 9.36
N GLY A 187 -12.16 -15.36 10.36
CA GLY A 187 -11.28 -14.21 10.13
C GLY A 187 -9.97 -14.60 9.46
N TRP A 188 -9.37 -15.73 9.83
CA TRP A 188 -8.20 -16.28 9.14
C TRP A 188 -8.50 -16.65 7.69
N ALA A 189 -9.60 -17.38 7.43
CA ALA A 189 -9.98 -17.77 6.07
C ALA A 189 -10.30 -16.54 5.20
N LEU A 190 -11.00 -15.54 5.77
CA LEU A 190 -11.26 -14.28 5.10
C LEU A 190 -9.97 -13.56 4.73
N LEU A 191 -9.03 -13.42 5.69
CA LEU A 191 -7.75 -12.77 5.43
C LEU A 191 -6.93 -13.54 4.38
N LEU A 192 -6.92 -14.87 4.43
CA LEU A 192 -6.26 -15.70 3.42
C LEU A 192 -6.88 -15.50 2.03
N LEU A 193 -8.21 -15.46 1.91
CA LEU A 193 -8.91 -15.22 0.65
C LEU A 193 -8.65 -13.81 0.11
N LEU A 194 -8.62 -12.80 0.99
CA LEU A 194 -8.31 -11.42 0.61
C LEU A 194 -6.88 -11.30 0.09
N THR A 195 -5.89 -11.85 0.80
CA THR A 195 -4.48 -11.86 0.35
C THR A 195 -4.28 -12.67 -0.94
N LEU A 196 -5.01 -13.78 -1.12
CA LEU A 196 -5.00 -14.53 -2.39
C LEU A 196 -5.61 -13.69 -3.53
N GLY A 197 -6.74 -13.02 -3.29
CA GLY A 197 -7.37 -12.13 -4.26
C GLY A 197 -6.49 -10.94 -4.62
N GLU A 198 -5.80 -10.36 -3.64
CA GLU A 198 -4.81 -9.30 -3.84
C GLU A 198 -3.66 -9.78 -4.73
N GLY A 199 -3.12 -10.98 -4.48
CA GLY A 199 -2.10 -11.59 -5.33
C GLY A 199 -2.59 -11.85 -6.76
N ILE A 200 -3.80 -12.37 -6.92
CA ILE A 200 -4.39 -12.62 -8.26
C ILE A 200 -4.59 -11.30 -9.01
N THR A 201 -5.17 -10.30 -8.37
CA THR A 201 -5.38 -8.99 -9.01
C THR A 201 -4.08 -8.29 -9.33
N ASN A 202 -3.05 -8.40 -8.48
CA ASN A 202 -1.74 -7.85 -8.78
C ASN A 202 -1.06 -8.58 -9.97
N LEU A 203 -1.20 -9.91 -10.06
CA LEU A 203 -0.78 -10.66 -11.23
C LEU A 203 -1.51 -10.16 -12.49
N THR A 204 -2.83 -9.90 -12.45
CA THR A 204 -3.54 -9.37 -13.62
C THR A 204 -3.15 -7.95 -14.03
N LEU A 205 -2.41 -7.22 -13.18
CA LEU A 205 -1.83 -5.92 -13.54
C LEU A 205 -0.51 -6.07 -14.30
N LEU A 206 0.16 -7.23 -14.20
CA LEU A 206 1.30 -7.55 -15.05
C LEU A 206 0.85 -7.71 -16.51
N GLN A 207 1.76 -7.41 -17.44
CA GLN A 207 1.48 -7.57 -18.87
C GLN A 207 1.14 -9.04 -19.20
N SER A 208 0.28 -9.26 -20.21
CA SER A 208 -0.08 -10.61 -20.65
C SER A 208 1.14 -11.46 -21.02
N ASP A 209 2.14 -10.82 -21.60
CA ASP A 209 3.36 -11.49 -22.07
C ASP A 209 4.25 -11.84 -20.89
N ALA A 210 4.40 -10.95 -19.90
CA ALA A 210 5.11 -11.21 -18.66
C ALA A 210 4.46 -12.35 -17.85
N LEU A 211 3.14 -12.34 -17.71
CA LEU A 211 2.40 -13.44 -17.10
C LEU A 211 2.60 -14.75 -17.84
N SER A 212 2.51 -14.72 -19.17
CA SER A 212 2.72 -15.91 -19.99
C SER A 212 4.13 -16.48 -19.75
N ALA A 213 5.16 -15.63 -19.77
CA ALA A 213 6.54 -16.03 -19.55
C ALA A 213 6.77 -16.67 -18.17
N VAL A 214 6.11 -16.19 -17.11
CA VAL A 214 6.15 -16.85 -15.79
C VAL A 214 5.66 -18.29 -15.86
N PHE A 215 4.52 -18.54 -16.54
CA PHE A 215 3.88 -19.85 -16.56
C PHE A 215 4.41 -20.80 -17.66
N THR A 216 4.81 -20.28 -18.81
CA THR A 216 5.25 -21.07 -19.97
C THR A 216 6.76 -21.21 -20.05
N GLU A 217 7.50 -20.15 -19.75
CA GLU A 217 8.96 -20.10 -19.85
C GLU A 217 9.65 -20.34 -18.50
N GLY A 218 8.90 -20.28 -17.40
CA GLY A 218 9.43 -20.47 -16.05
C GLY A 218 10.21 -19.27 -15.52
N ARG A 219 9.94 -18.06 -16.04
CA ARG A 219 10.56 -16.79 -15.62
C ARG A 219 10.07 -16.32 -14.24
N PHE A 220 10.33 -17.12 -13.19
CA PHE A 220 9.90 -16.80 -11.83
C PHE A 220 10.64 -15.60 -11.20
N GLU A 221 11.75 -15.17 -11.81
CA GLU A 221 12.46 -13.94 -11.43
C GLU A 221 11.54 -12.73 -11.41
N ILE A 222 10.59 -12.62 -12.36
CA ILE A 222 9.60 -11.53 -12.45
C ILE A 222 8.79 -11.40 -11.14
N LEU A 223 8.48 -12.53 -10.49
CA LEU A 223 7.70 -12.55 -9.24
C LEU A 223 8.52 -12.07 -8.04
N ILE A 224 9.84 -12.26 -8.08
CA ILE A 224 10.77 -11.92 -6.99
C ILE A 224 11.30 -10.49 -7.16
N GLU A 225 11.42 -10.03 -8.41
CA GLU A 225 11.78 -8.67 -8.80
C GLU A 225 10.65 -7.67 -8.56
N THR A 226 9.44 -8.14 -8.25
CA THR A 226 8.33 -7.28 -7.80
C THR A 226 8.21 -7.31 -6.26
N PRO A 227 8.78 -6.35 -5.52
CA PRO A 227 8.73 -6.27 -4.05
C PRO A 227 7.34 -6.46 -3.44
N PHE A 228 6.30 -5.97 -4.12
CA PHE A 228 4.93 -6.12 -3.67
C PHE A 228 4.42 -7.56 -3.74
N LEU A 229 4.76 -8.32 -4.80
CA LEU A 229 4.45 -9.75 -4.88
C LEU A 229 5.23 -10.55 -3.83
N VAL A 230 6.50 -10.19 -3.57
CA VAL A 230 7.29 -10.77 -2.47
C VAL A 230 6.61 -10.55 -1.12
N MET A 231 6.12 -9.32 -0.86
CA MET A 231 5.34 -9.01 0.34
C MET A 231 4.13 -9.95 0.46
N ILE A 232 3.33 -10.11 -0.61
CA ILE A 232 2.14 -10.98 -0.63
C ILE A 232 2.53 -12.44 -0.37
N LEU A 233 3.58 -12.95 -1.00
CA LEU A 233 4.06 -14.32 -0.80
C LEU A 233 4.46 -14.57 0.66
N ILE A 234 5.14 -13.61 1.30
CA ILE A 234 5.49 -13.67 2.73
C ILE A 234 4.21 -13.64 3.57
N GLN A 235 3.21 -12.80 3.25
CA GLN A 235 1.93 -12.78 3.96
C GLN A 235 1.22 -14.14 3.86
N LEU A 236 1.12 -14.72 2.66
CA LEU A 236 0.52 -16.04 2.44
C LEU A 236 1.23 -17.13 3.25
N LEU A 237 2.57 -17.14 3.24
CA LEU A 237 3.35 -18.07 4.05
C LEU A 237 3.05 -17.93 5.54
N LEU A 238 3.03 -16.70 6.07
CA LEU A 238 2.73 -16.45 7.48
C LEU A 238 1.30 -16.85 7.85
N LEU A 239 0.33 -16.65 6.95
CA LEU A 239 -1.06 -17.09 7.14
C LEU A 239 -1.20 -18.62 7.10
N LEU A 240 -0.44 -19.31 6.25
CA LEU A 240 -0.39 -20.78 6.26
C LEU A 240 0.25 -21.30 7.55
N LEU A 241 1.32 -20.65 8.02
CA LEU A 241 1.98 -20.98 9.28
C LEU A 241 1.08 -20.77 10.51
N PHE A 242 0.10 -19.87 10.42
CA PHE A 242 -0.91 -19.70 11.47
C PHE A 242 -1.80 -20.94 11.65
N ALA A 243 -2.06 -21.68 10.57
CA ALA A 243 -2.88 -22.88 10.60
C ALA A 243 -2.17 -24.09 11.24
N VAL A 244 -0.86 -24.02 11.48
CA VAL A 244 -0.07 -25.13 12.02
C VAL A 244 -0.48 -25.43 13.48
N PRO A 245 -0.99 -26.63 13.78
CA PRO A 245 -1.43 -27.00 15.13
C PRO A 245 -0.24 -27.23 16.09
N GLY A 246 -0.51 -27.18 17.39
CA GLY A 246 0.47 -27.57 18.42
C GLY A 246 1.57 -26.55 18.72
N MET A 247 1.49 -25.34 18.16
CA MET A 247 2.45 -24.26 18.40
C MET A 247 2.24 -23.57 19.77
N ALA A 248 3.27 -22.86 20.24
CA ALA A 248 3.23 -22.14 21.51
C ALA A 248 2.11 -21.08 21.56
N SER A 249 1.61 -20.74 22.76
CA SER A 249 0.51 -19.76 22.88
C SER A 249 0.82 -18.36 22.35
N SER A 250 2.11 -17.99 22.22
CA SER A 250 2.57 -16.74 21.62
C SER A 250 2.71 -16.79 20.09
N TRP A 251 2.52 -17.95 19.46
CA TRP A 251 2.69 -18.16 18.02
C TRP A 251 1.79 -17.25 17.18
N PRO A 252 0.47 -17.13 17.46
CA PRO A 252 -0.38 -16.16 16.77
C PRO A 252 0.15 -14.73 16.84
N THR A 253 0.60 -14.30 18.02
CA THR A 253 1.12 -12.94 18.24
C THR A 253 2.39 -12.68 17.44
N LEU A 254 3.29 -13.66 17.38
CA LEU A 254 4.49 -13.56 16.55
C LEU A 254 4.13 -13.40 15.08
N LEU A 255 3.27 -14.28 14.54
CA LEU A 255 2.88 -14.24 13.13
C LEU A 255 2.15 -12.95 12.75
N PHE A 256 1.19 -12.51 13.56
CA PHE A 256 0.46 -11.27 13.30
C PHE A 256 1.32 -10.02 13.50
N GLY A 257 2.33 -10.07 14.37
CA GLY A 257 3.37 -9.04 14.46
C GLY A 257 4.23 -8.99 13.19
N LEU A 258 4.68 -10.15 12.70
CA LEU A 258 5.45 -10.26 11.44
C LEU A 258 4.62 -9.83 10.23
N LEU A 259 3.34 -10.20 10.15
CA LEU A 259 2.41 -9.75 9.12
C LEU A 259 2.31 -8.21 9.10
N THR A 260 2.19 -7.59 10.28
CA THR A 260 2.11 -6.12 10.39
C THR A 260 3.44 -5.44 9.99
N ILE A 261 4.57 -6.05 10.36
CA ILE A 261 5.90 -5.55 9.97
C ILE A 261 6.11 -5.70 8.46
N ASN A 262 5.70 -6.83 7.87
CA ASN A 262 5.81 -7.10 6.45
C ASN A 262 5.06 -6.05 5.61
N LEU A 263 3.94 -5.52 6.11
CA LEU A 263 3.22 -4.41 5.45
C LEU A 263 4.02 -3.09 5.43
N ALA A 264 4.97 -2.91 6.35
CA ALA A 264 5.86 -1.76 6.33
C ALA A 264 6.96 -1.87 5.26
N LEU A 265 7.17 -3.08 4.72
CA LEU A 265 8.22 -3.44 3.77
C LEU A 265 7.71 -3.44 2.32
N SER A 266 6.85 -2.49 1.98
CA SER A 266 6.36 -2.26 0.61
C SER A 266 6.30 -0.76 0.31
N GLY A 267 6.40 -0.30 -0.93
CA GLY A 267 6.27 1.13 -1.30
C GLY A 267 7.41 2.06 -0.84
N HIS A 268 7.18 3.38 -0.84
CA HIS A 268 8.19 4.47 -0.79
C HIS A 268 9.21 4.46 0.38
N ALA A 269 9.06 3.60 1.38
CA ALA A 269 9.99 3.58 2.51
C ALA A 269 11.41 3.14 2.09
N PHE A 270 11.53 2.39 0.99
CA PHE A 270 12.80 1.93 0.48
C PHE A 270 13.56 2.97 -0.36
N SER A 271 12.83 3.87 -1.03
CA SER A 271 13.42 4.99 -1.80
C SER A 271 13.61 6.26 -0.99
N SER A 272 13.19 6.27 0.28
CA SER A 272 13.34 7.40 1.18
C SER A 272 14.78 7.56 1.67
N GLU A 273 15.28 8.79 1.83
CA GLU A 273 16.57 9.05 2.45
C GLU A 273 16.41 9.71 3.85
N PRO A 274 16.93 9.12 4.94
CA PRO A 274 17.63 7.84 5.05
C PRO A 274 16.66 6.63 5.15
N MET A 275 16.88 5.62 4.30
CA MET A 275 16.01 4.44 4.13
C MET A 275 15.71 3.69 5.44
N TRP A 276 16.75 3.39 6.24
CA TRP A 276 16.58 2.62 7.46
C TRP A 276 15.65 3.31 8.47
N LEU A 277 15.68 4.65 8.52
CA LEU A 277 14.85 5.43 9.44
C LEU A 277 13.40 5.42 8.97
N ALA A 278 13.17 5.59 7.66
CA ALA A 278 11.84 5.50 7.06
C ALA A 278 11.20 4.12 7.33
N LEU A 279 11.95 3.03 7.11
CA LEU A 279 11.48 1.67 7.38
C LEU A 279 11.13 1.45 8.86
N VAL A 280 12.03 1.83 9.79
CA VAL A 280 11.78 1.67 11.23
C VAL A 280 10.58 2.49 11.69
N LEU A 281 10.49 3.76 11.25
CA LEU A 281 9.36 4.62 11.60
C LEU A 281 8.05 4.09 11.03
N ARG A 282 8.04 3.55 9.81
CA ARG A 282 6.86 2.95 9.21
C ARG A 282 6.42 1.68 9.92
N MET A 283 7.36 0.81 10.31
CA MET A 283 7.05 -0.36 11.15
C MET A 283 6.41 0.06 12.47
N LEU A 284 7.00 1.05 13.16
CA LEU A 284 6.45 1.59 14.40
C LEU A 284 5.09 2.25 14.20
N HIS A 285 4.90 2.97 13.08
CA HIS A 285 3.64 3.61 12.70
C HIS A 285 2.54 2.57 12.50
N LEU A 286 2.76 1.56 11.67
CA LEU A 286 1.79 0.49 11.39
C LEU A 286 1.51 -0.39 12.59
N LEU A 287 2.52 -0.74 13.40
CA LEU A 287 2.31 -1.46 14.67
C LEU A 287 1.46 -0.64 15.64
N SER A 288 1.62 0.69 15.65
CA SER A 288 0.84 1.57 16.51
C SER A 288 -0.59 1.74 16.01
N ILE A 289 -0.80 1.87 14.69
CA ILE A 289 -2.13 1.83 14.07
C ILE A 289 -2.82 0.50 14.37
N ALA A 290 -2.10 -0.62 14.23
CA ALA A 290 -2.61 -1.94 14.55
C ALA A 290 -3.06 -2.00 16.02
N LEU A 291 -2.19 -1.65 16.98
CA LEU A 291 -2.54 -1.61 18.41
C LEU A 291 -3.75 -0.72 18.70
N TRP A 292 -3.87 0.41 18.00
CA TRP A 292 -4.99 1.33 18.14
C TRP A 292 -6.29 0.69 17.62
N LEU A 293 -6.33 0.19 16.38
CA LEU A 293 -7.51 -0.41 15.77
C LEU A 293 -7.91 -1.72 16.47
N GLY A 294 -6.97 -2.66 16.59
CA GLY A 294 -7.20 -3.93 17.28
C GLY A 294 -7.52 -3.75 18.77
N GLY A 295 -7.09 -2.65 19.38
CA GLY A 295 -7.44 -2.31 20.75
C GLY A 295 -8.87 -1.82 20.91
N LEU A 296 -9.42 -1.06 19.96
CA LEU A 296 -10.84 -0.74 19.96
C LEU A 296 -11.68 -2.02 19.74
N LEU A 297 -11.19 -2.99 18.97
CA LEU A 297 -11.86 -4.29 18.79
C LEU A 297 -11.84 -5.05 20.10
N TYR A 298 -10.69 -5.06 20.77
CA TYR A 298 -10.53 -5.67 22.08
C TYR A 298 -11.54 -5.10 23.08
N LEU A 299 -11.72 -3.77 23.14
CA LEU A 299 -12.75 -3.12 23.97
C LEU A 299 -14.16 -3.64 23.68
N LEU A 300 -14.53 -3.73 22.40
CA LEU A 300 -15.85 -4.23 21.99
C LEU A 300 -16.05 -5.69 22.44
N LEU A 301 -15.04 -6.54 22.29
CA LEU A 301 -15.11 -7.97 22.63
C LEU A 301 -15.17 -8.23 24.14
N ILE A 302 -14.44 -7.45 24.94
CA ILE A 302 -14.43 -7.63 26.40
C ILE A 302 -15.53 -6.84 27.11
N TRP A 303 -16.29 -6.01 26.38
CA TRP A 303 -17.27 -5.07 26.94
C TRP A 303 -18.18 -5.70 28.00
N ARG A 304 -18.76 -6.86 27.70
CA ARG A 304 -19.72 -7.57 28.57
C ARG A 304 -19.08 -8.57 29.53
N ARG A 305 -17.75 -8.69 29.55
CA ARG A 305 -17.06 -9.67 30.39
C ARG A 305 -16.89 -9.13 31.82
N PRO A 306 -17.05 -9.97 32.84
CA PRO A 306 -16.66 -9.62 34.20
C PRO A 306 -15.13 -9.52 34.25
N LEU A 307 -14.60 -8.34 34.56
CA LEU A 307 -13.16 -8.09 34.68
C LEU A 307 -12.90 -6.90 35.61
N ASP A 308 -11.69 -6.83 36.17
CA ASP A 308 -11.24 -5.67 36.94
C ASP A 308 -11.09 -4.45 36.02
N ARG A 309 -12.13 -3.62 36.00
CA ARG A 309 -12.24 -2.42 35.15
C ARG A 309 -11.15 -1.40 35.45
N SER A 310 -10.67 -1.33 36.69
CA SER A 310 -9.66 -0.35 37.10
C SER A 310 -8.27 -0.70 36.55
N ARG A 311 -7.87 -1.97 36.69
CA ARG A 311 -6.63 -2.52 36.16
C ARG A 311 -6.65 -2.50 34.64
N PHE A 312 -7.76 -2.89 34.04
CA PHE A 312 -7.93 -2.83 32.59
C PHE A 312 -7.84 -1.40 32.05
N ARG A 313 -8.53 -0.43 32.65
CA ARG A 313 -8.48 0.98 32.24
C ARG A 313 -7.05 1.51 32.26
N SER A 314 -6.31 1.29 33.35
CA SER A 314 -4.94 1.80 33.49
C SER A 314 -3.97 1.17 32.50
N PHE A 315 -4.16 -0.11 32.18
CA PHE A 315 -3.44 -0.80 31.11
C PHE A 315 -3.78 -0.22 29.73
N PHE A 316 -5.08 -0.16 29.43
CA PHE A 316 -5.59 0.22 28.13
C PHE A 316 -5.20 1.65 27.76
N LEU A 317 -5.40 2.61 28.67
CA LEU A 317 -5.04 4.01 28.44
C LEU A 317 -3.54 4.20 28.22
N ARG A 318 -2.68 3.46 28.93
CA ARG A 318 -1.22 3.55 28.70
C ARG A 318 -0.83 3.09 27.30
N VAL A 319 -1.37 1.94 26.87
CA VAL A 319 -1.10 1.41 25.53
C VAL A 319 -1.64 2.34 24.46
N PHE A 320 -2.88 2.83 24.62
CA PHE A 320 -3.50 3.74 23.65
C PHE A 320 -2.79 5.08 23.56
N LEU A 321 -2.41 5.70 24.68
CA LEU A 321 -1.67 6.96 24.66
C LEU A 321 -0.31 6.78 23.99
N ALA A 322 0.40 5.70 24.28
CA ALA A 322 1.69 5.40 23.64
C ALA A 322 1.53 5.16 22.12
N ALA A 323 0.53 4.38 21.71
CA ALA A 323 0.24 4.13 20.30
C ALA A 323 -0.16 5.42 19.57
N SER A 324 -1.06 6.23 20.13
CA SER A 324 -1.47 7.50 19.53
C SER A 324 -0.32 8.50 19.41
N ALA A 325 0.53 8.61 20.43
CA ALA A 325 1.73 9.44 20.38
C ALA A 325 2.71 8.95 19.32
N MET A 326 2.93 7.63 19.23
CA MET A 326 3.80 7.04 18.22
C MET A 326 3.27 7.28 16.80
N VAL A 327 1.98 7.08 16.54
CA VAL A 327 1.36 7.38 15.23
C VAL A 327 1.56 8.84 14.85
N ALA A 328 1.29 9.77 15.78
CA ALA A 328 1.46 11.20 15.51
C ALA A 328 2.92 11.58 15.22
N LEU A 329 3.86 11.14 16.08
CA LEU A 329 5.28 11.46 15.94
C LEU A 329 5.88 10.83 14.69
N SER A 330 5.67 9.52 14.48
CA SER A 330 6.18 8.84 13.29
C SER A 330 5.55 9.39 12.02
N GLY A 331 4.26 9.76 12.03
CA GLY A 331 3.61 10.39 10.88
C GLY A 331 4.26 11.73 10.50
N VAL A 332 4.52 12.61 11.47
CA VAL A 332 5.20 13.89 11.21
C VAL A 332 6.59 13.68 10.63
N VAL A 333 7.37 12.76 11.20
CA VAL A 333 8.74 12.49 10.73
C VAL A 333 8.74 11.83 9.35
N LEU A 334 7.80 10.91 9.09
CA LEU A 334 7.67 10.26 7.78
C LEU A 334 7.33 11.28 6.68
N VAL A 335 6.43 12.23 6.94
CA VAL A 335 6.16 13.32 5.99
C VAL A 335 7.43 14.12 5.71
N SER A 336 8.20 14.49 6.75
CA SER A 336 9.46 15.24 6.59
C SER A 336 10.57 14.45 5.86
N ILE A 337 10.49 13.12 5.84
CA ILE A 337 11.42 12.27 5.08
C ILE A 337 10.98 12.19 3.61
N GLN A 338 9.67 12.18 3.36
CA GLN A 338 9.10 12.06 2.02
C GLN A 338 9.13 13.39 1.26
N THR A 339 8.78 14.50 1.91
CA THR A 339 8.61 15.81 1.27
C THR A 339 8.81 16.97 2.25
N ASP A 340 8.92 18.19 1.70
CA ASP A 340 8.97 19.42 2.44
C ASP A 340 7.58 19.89 2.88
N TRP A 341 7.43 20.23 4.17
CA TRP A 341 6.19 20.79 4.71
C TRP A 341 5.73 22.06 4.00
N SER A 342 6.65 22.83 3.40
CA SER A 342 6.29 24.03 2.63
C SER A 342 5.52 23.67 1.35
N LEU A 343 5.93 22.60 0.65
CA LEU A 343 5.25 22.07 -0.52
C LEU A 343 3.90 21.46 -0.13
N VAL A 344 3.85 20.70 0.96
CA VAL A 344 2.59 20.14 1.48
C VAL A 344 1.55 21.23 1.77
N LEU A 345 1.99 22.37 2.32
CA LEU A 345 1.11 23.50 2.67
C LEU A 345 0.75 24.39 1.48
N ALA A 346 1.66 24.54 0.51
CA ALA A 346 1.47 25.41 -0.66
C ALA A 346 0.78 24.70 -1.82
N ALA A 347 1.01 23.39 -1.99
CA ALA A 347 0.44 22.61 -3.08
C ALA A 347 -1.05 22.35 -2.83
N ASN A 348 -1.88 22.68 -3.81
CA ASN A 348 -3.27 22.20 -3.87
C ASN A 348 -3.31 20.77 -4.44
N ALA A 349 -2.50 19.88 -3.86
CA ALA A 349 -2.37 18.48 -4.27
C ALA A 349 -3.35 17.58 -3.52
N TRP A 350 -3.85 16.55 -4.19
CA TRP A 350 -4.78 15.57 -3.59
C TRP A 350 -4.18 14.87 -2.37
N TRP A 351 -2.88 14.57 -2.43
CA TRP A 351 -2.11 13.98 -1.34
C TRP A 351 -2.14 14.86 -0.07
N SER A 352 -1.93 16.17 -0.20
CA SER A 352 -2.01 17.11 0.93
C SER A 352 -3.40 17.16 1.55
N GLY A 353 -4.45 17.14 0.73
CA GLY A 353 -5.84 17.08 1.19
C GLY A 353 -6.15 15.83 2.02
N LEU A 354 -5.68 14.66 1.59
CA LEU A 354 -5.81 13.42 2.34
C LEU A 354 -5.03 13.45 3.66
N LEU A 355 -3.80 14.00 3.66
CA LEU A 355 -3.00 14.16 4.88
C LEU A 355 -3.73 15.02 5.92
N PHE A 356 -4.20 16.21 5.54
CA PHE A 356 -4.91 17.10 6.46
C PHE A 356 -6.22 16.49 6.95
N SER A 357 -6.92 15.76 6.08
CA SER A 357 -8.11 15.00 6.47
C SER A 357 -7.78 13.94 7.53
N LYS A 358 -6.69 13.18 7.37
CA LYS A 358 -6.23 12.20 8.37
C LYS A 358 -5.88 12.88 9.69
N ILE A 359 -5.16 14.00 9.66
CA ILE A 359 -4.80 14.76 10.87
C ILE A 359 -6.07 15.26 11.58
N GLY A 360 -7.02 15.82 10.84
CA GLY A 360 -8.29 16.30 11.38
C GLY A 360 -9.14 15.19 11.99
N LEU A 361 -9.31 14.08 11.27
CA LEU A 361 -10.05 12.91 11.75
C LEU A 361 -9.39 12.30 12.99
N MET A 362 -8.05 12.18 13.01
CA MET A 362 -7.29 11.74 14.19
C MET A 362 -7.51 12.67 15.39
N ALA A 363 -7.51 14.00 15.18
CA ALA A 363 -7.81 14.96 16.24
C ALA A 363 -9.22 14.76 16.80
N VAL A 364 -10.24 14.57 15.95
CA VAL A 364 -11.62 14.26 16.37
C VAL A 364 -11.67 12.98 17.20
N MET A 365 -10.97 11.93 16.77
CA MET A 365 -10.91 10.66 17.50
C MET A 365 -10.23 10.81 18.86
N LEU A 366 -9.16 11.61 18.97
CA LEU A 366 -8.52 11.91 20.25
C LEU A 366 -9.44 12.68 21.19
N VAL A 367 -10.24 13.62 20.67
CA VAL A 367 -11.26 14.33 21.45
C VAL A 367 -12.29 13.35 22.01
N PHE A 368 -12.80 12.43 21.17
CA PHE A 368 -13.72 11.39 21.64
C PHE A 368 -13.07 10.47 22.67
N ALA A 369 -11.82 10.06 22.45
CA ALA A 369 -11.07 9.24 23.39
C ALA A 369 -10.91 9.93 24.75
N VAL A 370 -10.66 11.25 24.79
CA VAL A 370 -10.60 12.04 26.02
C VAL A 370 -11.98 12.10 26.70
N ILE A 371 -13.04 12.40 25.95
CA ILE A 371 -14.42 12.44 26.48
C ILE A 371 -14.78 11.09 27.10
N GLN A 372 -14.51 9.99 26.40
CA GLN A 372 -14.76 8.63 26.88
C GLN A 372 -13.91 8.30 28.10
N SER A 373 -12.64 8.69 28.12
CA SER A 373 -11.74 8.48 29.27
C SER A 373 -12.19 9.22 30.53
N LEU A 374 -12.73 10.44 30.37
CA LEU A 374 -13.28 11.23 31.47
C LEU A 374 -14.60 10.64 32.00
N ARG A 375 -15.47 10.13 31.11
CA ARG A 375 -16.69 9.41 31.51
C ARG A 375 -16.35 8.11 32.23
N TRP A 376 -15.43 7.33 31.69
CA TRP A 376 -14.95 6.08 32.26
C TRP A 376 -14.28 6.26 33.63
N ARG A 377 -13.70 7.44 33.89
CA ARG A 377 -13.18 7.79 35.23
C ARG A 377 -14.28 7.91 36.27
N LYS A 378 -15.46 8.43 35.89
CA LYS A 378 -16.57 8.69 36.80
C LYS A 378 -17.41 7.44 37.05
N ASP A 379 -17.63 6.66 36.00
CA ASP A 379 -18.37 5.40 36.07
C ASP A 379 -17.76 4.36 35.12
N ALA A 380 -17.43 3.19 35.67
CA ALA A 380 -16.82 2.08 34.93
C ALA A 380 -17.71 1.57 33.78
N ASN A 381 -19.02 1.85 33.82
CA ASN A 381 -20.01 1.44 32.83
C ASN A 381 -20.41 2.57 31.87
N ALA A 382 -19.90 3.79 32.03
CA ALA A 382 -20.31 4.98 31.27
C ALA A 382 -19.59 5.18 29.91
N LEU A 383 -18.82 4.19 29.46
CA LEU A 383 -18.34 4.18 28.08
C LEU A 383 -19.54 4.15 27.12
N SER A 384 -19.44 4.78 25.96
CA SER A 384 -20.55 4.85 25.01
C SER A 384 -20.28 3.94 23.82
N GLN A 385 -21.14 2.94 23.62
CA GLN A 385 -21.01 2.04 22.47
C GLN A 385 -21.20 2.76 21.13
N SER A 386 -22.09 3.75 21.07
CA SER A 386 -22.28 4.53 19.85
C SER A 386 -21.05 5.35 19.51
N LEU A 387 -20.41 6.00 20.50
CA LEU A 387 -19.15 6.72 20.29
C LEU A 387 -18.02 5.77 19.87
N LEU A 388 -17.89 4.60 20.49
CA LEU A 388 -16.89 3.61 20.09
C LEU A 388 -17.08 3.13 18.64
N ARG A 389 -18.33 2.93 18.19
CA ARG A 389 -18.61 2.57 16.79
C ARG A 389 -18.26 3.70 15.83
N VAL A 390 -18.51 4.95 16.22
CA VAL A 390 -18.13 6.12 15.42
C VAL A 390 -16.61 6.27 15.36
N GLU A 391 -15.90 6.15 16.49
CA GLU A 391 -14.43 6.14 16.51
C GLU A 391 -13.85 5.03 15.62
N TRP A 392 -14.48 3.85 15.62
CA TRP A 392 -14.14 2.75 14.72
C TRP A 392 -14.28 3.13 13.24
N LEU A 393 -15.41 3.70 12.85
CA LEU A 393 -15.67 4.13 11.47
C LEU A 393 -14.70 5.22 11.03
N ILE A 394 -14.42 6.20 11.89
CA ILE A 394 -13.43 7.24 11.59
C ILE A 394 -12.04 6.61 11.46
N GLY A 395 -11.67 5.66 12.33
CA GLY A 395 -10.42 4.92 12.22
C GLY A 395 -10.25 4.18 10.89
N LEU A 396 -11.32 3.55 10.40
CA LEU A 396 -11.32 2.93 9.07
C LEU A 396 -11.10 3.97 7.96
N LEU A 397 -11.79 5.12 8.02
CA LEU A 397 -11.59 6.20 7.04
C LEU A 397 -10.16 6.75 7.04
N VAL A 398 -9.54 6.88 8.22
CA VAL A 398 -8.14 7.33 8.34
C VAL A 398 -7.17 6.33 7.72
N ILE A 399 -7.44 5.02 7.86
CA ILE A 399 -6.63 3.97 7.24
C ILE A 399 -6.81 3.99 5.73
N LEU A 400 -8.05 4.02 5.23
CA LEU A 400 -8.34 4.12 3.78
C LEU A 400 -7.65 5.33 3.15
N ALA A 401 -7.75 6.50 3.78
CA ALA A 401 -7.03 7.69 3.32
C ALA A 401 -5.50 7.47 3.33
N GLY A 402 -4.97 6.71 4.30
CA GLY A 402 -3.55 6.38 4.36
C GLY A 402 -3.08 5.40 3.30
N ILE A 403 -3.88 4.39 2.97
CA ILE A 403 -3.57 3.43 1.92
C ILE A 403 -3.67 4.15 0.56
N TRP A 404 -4.70 4.97 0.36
CA TRP A 404 -4.81 5.76 -0.87
C TRP A 404 -3.67 6.78 -1.04
N MET A 405 -3.23 7.43 0.04
CA MET A 405 -2.02 8.26 0.01
C MET A 405 -0.75 7.49 -0.38
N SER A 406 -0.70 6.18 -0.13
CA SER A 406 0.42 5.33 -0.56
C SER A 406 0.36 4.94 -2.04
N MET A 407 -0.71 5.32 -2.74
CA MET A 407 -0.97 5.03 -4.16
C MET A 407 -0.93 6.29 -5.05
N ILE A 408 -0.54 7.43 -4.49
CA ILE A 408 -0.46 8.69 -5.23
C ILE A 408 0.82 9.42 -4.85
N ALA A 409 1.42 10.13 -5.80
CA ALA A 409 2.62 10.90 -5.55
C ALA A 409 2.41 11.98 -4.47
N TYR A 410 3.36 12.10 -3.56
CA TYR A 410 3.45 13.23 -2.65
C TYR A 410 4.03 14.45 -3.39
N PRO A 411 3.68 15.68 -2.96
CA PRO A 411 4.14 16.92 -3.60
C PRO A 411 5.61 17.23 -3.38
#